data_AF-A0A6G9D3I8-F1
#
_entry.id   AF-A0A6G9D3I8-F1
#
_cell.length_a   1.000
_cell.length_b   1.000
_cell.length_c   1.000
_cell.angle_alpha   90.00
_cell.angle_beta   90.00
_cell.angle_gamma   90.00
#
_symmetry.space_group_name_H-M   'P 1'
#
loop_
_entity.id
_entity.type
_entity.pdbx_description
1 polymer ?
#
loop_
_entity_poly.entity_id
_entity_poly.type
_entity_poly.pdbx_seq_one_letter_code
_entity_poly.pdbx_strand_id
1 'polypeptide(L)' 'MQVGDHVRIHTTGTSVFSIIEIDEAAGKAIVESVTDAPGKYPWPTDLTNLVAARNPQD' A
#
# COMPACT_ATOMS: atom_id res chain seq x y z
N MET A 1 -3.30 2.86 -10.08
CA MET A 1 -3.40 2.19 -8.78
C MET A 1 -4.44 1.12 -8.91
N GLN A 2 -4.03 -0.12 -8.68
CA GLN A 2 -4.85 -1.32 -8.73
C GLN A 2 -4.30 -2.32 -7.70
N VAL A 3 -5.05 -3.39 -7.44
CA VAL A 3 -4.58 -4.51 -6.61
C VAL A 3 -3.28 -5.08 -7.22
N GLY A 4 -2.29 -5.33 -6.36
CA GLY A 4 -0.95 -5.76 -6.74
C GLY A 4 0.06 -4.62 -6.96
N ASP A 5 -0.38 -3.37 -7.10
CA ASP A 5 0.55 -2.24 -7.20
C ASP A 5 1.31 -2.02 -5.88
N HIS A 6 2.54 -1.52 -6.01
CA HIS A 6 3.35 -1.08 -4.88
C HIS A 6 3.20 0.42 -4.65
N VAL A 7 3.05 0.79 -3.39
CA VAL A 7 2.75 2.17 -2.97
C VAL A 7 3.50 2.58 -1.71
N ARG A 8 3.63 3.89 -1.52
CA ARG A 8 3.99 4.53 -0.24
C ARG A 8 2.80 5.30 0.29
N ILE A 9 2.76 5.50 1.61
CA ILE A 9 1.82 6.42 2.24
C ILE A 9 2.46 7.81 2.27
N HIS A 10 1.87 8.75 1.52
CA HIS A 10 2.39 10.09 1.25
C HIS A 10 3.74 10.12 0.51
N THR A 11 4.08 11.28 -0.03
CA THR A 11 5.33 11.51 -0.79
C THR A 11 6.59 11.41 0.07
N THR A 12 6.46 11.63 1.38
CA THR A 12 7.55 11.52 2.36
C THR A 12 7.67 10.12 2.98
N GLY A 13 6.75 9.20 2.66
CA GLY A 13 6.78 7.83 3.18
C GLY A 13 7.99 7.06 2.66
N THR A 14 8.67 6.34 3.54
CA THR A 14 9.84 5.52 3.21
C THR A 14 9.50 4.04 3.00
N SER A 15 8.45 3.56 3.67
CA SER A 15 7.99 2.18 3.60
C SER A 15 7.13 1.92 2.37
N VAL A 16 7.34 0.77 1.72
CA VAL A 16 6.57 0.33 0.56
C VAL A 16 5.59 -0.77 0.96
N PHE A 17 4.40 -0.71 0.41
CA PHE A 17 3.29 -1.63 0.67
C PHE A 17 2.71 -2.13 -0.65
N SER A 18 2.15 -3.33 -0.65
CA SER A 18 1.31 -3.84 -1.76
C SER A 18 -0.15 -3.50 -1.48
N ILE A 19 -0.88 -3.07 -2.50
CA ILE A 19 -2.35 -3.02 -2.45
C ILE A 19 -2.89 -4.43 -2.57
N ILE A 20 -3.69 -4.88 -1.60
CA ILE A 20 -4.32 -6.21 -1.64
C ILE A 20 -5.82 -6.13 -1.94
N GLU A 21 -6.46 -5.00 -1.63
CA GLU A 21 -7.88 -4.74 -1.91
C GLU A 21 -8.14 -3.25 -2.10
N ILE A 22 -9.13 -2.90 -2.93
CA ILE A 22 -9.59 -1.51 -3.15
C ILE A 22 -11.11 -1.48 -2.94
N ASP A 23 -11.56 -0.59 -2.07
CA ASP A 23 -12.97 -0.20 -1.93
C ASP A 23 -13.15 1.19 -2.55
N GLU A 24 -13.55 1.23 -3.81
CA GLU A 24 -13.77 2.47 -4.56
C GLU A 24 -14.95 3.27 -4.00
N ALA A 25 -15.97 2.60 -3.43
CA ALA A 25 -17.14 3.27 -2.87
C ALA A 25 -16.78 4.02 -1.58
N ALA A 26 -15.88 3.46 -0.76
CA ALA A 26 -15.38 4.10 0.45
C ALA A 26 -14.15 5.00 0.21
N GLY A 27 -13.54 4.96 -0.99
CA GLY A 27 -12.30 5.68 -1.28
C GLY A 27 -11.08 5.14 -0.53
N LYS A 28 -11.08 3.85 -0.19
CA LYS A 28 -10.08 3.19 0.66
C LYS A 28 -9.37 2.06 -0.07
N ALA A 29 -8.19 1.72 0.43
CA ALA A 29 -7.45 0.52 0.05
C ALA A 29 -6.99 -0.22 1.29
N ILE A 30 -6.93 -1.55 1.20
CA ILE A 30 -6.21 -2.37 2.17
C ILE A 30 -4.80 -2.60 1.64
N VAL A 31 -3.80 -2.25 2.44
CA VAL A 31 -2.39 -2.38 2.08
C VAL A 31 -1.65 -3.27 3.07
N GLU A 32 -0.58 -3.90 2.60
CA GLU A 32 0.22 -4.82 3.38
C GLU A 32 1.73 -4.58 3.12
N SER A 33 2.58 -4.71 4.14
CA SER A 33 4.03 -4.48 4.02
C SER A 33 4.65 -5.41 2.96
N VAL A 34 5.49 -4.91 2.05
CA VAL A 34 6.23 -5.82 1.14
C VAL A 34 7.34 -6.58 1.86
N THR A 35 7.87 -6.01 2.94
CA THR A 35 8.88 -6.66 3.76
C THR A 35 8.25 -7.77 4.59
N ASP A 36 8.79 -8.98 4.46
CA ASP A 36 8.43 -10.11 5.31
C ASP A 36 8.97 -9.87 6.73
N ALA A 37 8.04 -9.53 7.64
CA ALA A 37 8.33 -9.21 9.03
C ALA A 37 7.28 -9.88 9.93
N PRO A 38 7.66 -10.37 11.13
CA PRO A 38 6.70 -10.92 12.07
C PRO A 38 5.65 -9.87 12.44
N GLY A 39 4.37 -10.17 12.22
CA GLY A 39 3.27 -9.23 12.48
C GLY A 39 2.87 -8.35 11.29
N LYS A 40 3.21 -8.77 10.06
CA LYS A 40 2.62 -8.21 8.84
C LYS A 40 1.10 -8.44 8.87
N TYR A 41 0.36 -7.36 9.10
CA TYR A 41 -1.10 -7.35 9.07
C TYR A 41 -1.57 -6.32 8.04
N PRO A 42 -2.53 -6.69 7.18
CA PRO A 42 -3.17 -5.73 6.30
C PRO A 42 -3.92 -4.66 7.10
N TRP A 43 -3.90 -3.43 6.61
CA TRP A 43 -4.59 -2.32 7.26
C TRP A 43 -5.19 -1.34 6.22
N PRO A 44 -6.31 -0.67 6.56
CA PRO A 44 -6.99 0.24 5.65
C PRO A 44 -6.32 1.62 5.61
N THR A 45 -6.24 2.21 4.41
CA THR A 45 -5.76 3.58 4.20
C THR A 45 -6.57 4.28 3.09
N ASP A 46 -6.50 5.60 3.02
CA ASP A 46 -7.22 6.38 2.01
C ASP A 46 -6.45 6.38 0.68
N LEU A 47 -7.16 6.15 -0.44
CA LEU A 47 -6.57 6.11 -1.78
C LEU A 47 -5.83 7.40 -2.14
N THR A 48 -6.31 8.54 -1.64
CA THR A 48 -5.74 9.87 -1.90
C THR A 48 -4.37 10.07 -1.27
N ASN A 49 -4.02 9.27 -0.25
CA ASN A 49 -2.71 9.33 0.41
C ASN A 49 -1.68 8.41 -0.25
N LEU A 50 -2.11 7.51 -1.15
CA LEU A 50 -1.22 6.57 -1.81
C LEU A 50 -0.42 7.26 -2.91
N VAL A 51 0.87 6.89 -3.00
CA VAL A 51 1.77 7.32 -4.07
C VAL A 51 2.41 6.07 -4.67
N ALA A 52 2.44 5.97 -6.00
CA ALA A 52 3.07 4.83 -6.68
C ALA A 52 4.55 4.71 -6.29
N ALA A 53 5.00 3.50 -6.02
CA ALA A 53 6.37 3.19 -5.66
C ALA A 53 6.85 1.95 -6.43
N ARG A 54 8.17 1.82 -6.60
CA ARG A 54 8.77 0.56 -7.04
C ARG A 54 8.90 -0.36 -5.84
N ASN A 55 8.84 -1.67 -6.08
CA ASN A 55 9.24 -2.63 -5.08
C ASN A 55 10.73 -2.40 -4.77
N PRO A 56 11.13 -2.21 -3.50
CA PRO A 56 12.53 -2.04 -3.15
C PRO A 56 13.38 -3.31 -3.35
N GLN A 57 12.76 -4.45 -3.69
CA GLN A 57 13.44 -5.73 -3.93
C GLN A 57 13.59 -6.09 -5.42
N ASP A 58 13.10 -5.24 -6.33
CA ASP A 58 13.28 -5.40 -7.79
C ASP A 58 14.65 -4.89 -8.27
#